data_AF-A0A954A5I7-F1
#
_entry.id   AF-A0A954A5I7-F1
#
_cell.length_a   1.000
_cell.length_b   1.000
_cell.length_c   1.000
_cell.angle_alpha   90.00
_cell.angle_beta   90.00
_cell.angle_gamma   90.00
#
_symmetry.space_group_name_H-M   'P 1'
#
loop_
_entity.id
_entity.type
_entity.pdbx_description
1 polymer ?
#
loop_
_entity_poly.entity_id
_entity_poly.type
_entity_poly.pdbx_seq_one_letter_code
_entity_poly.pdbx_strand_id
1 'polypeptide(L)'
;MTATATLEPVGATSEFSLCVDVLTSGPDFRRADSNGDGTVDISDPVFSLAFLFTGGATPPCLDAADANDDGLVNLADAVATLTELFGTGGVVPLPYPGCGVDVTADGLTCVTYTECP
;
A
#
# COMPACT_ATOMS: atom_id res chain seq x y z
N MET A 1 -50.86 -5.26 2.21
CA MET A 1 -50.71 -6.68 1.84
C MET A 1 -49.24 -6.92 1.63
N THR A 2 -48.63 -7.63 2.58
CA THR A 2 -47.25 -8.08 2.55
C THR A 2 -47.06 -9.08 1.41
N ALA A 3 -45.98 -8.93 0.63
CA ALA A 3 -45.47 -9.99 -0.23
C ALA A 3 -43.95 -10.05 -0.10
N THR A 4 -43.56 -11.16 0.49
CA THR A 4 -42.25 -11.67 0.91
C THR A 4 -41.24 -11.78 -0.23
N ALA A 5 -39.96 -11.57 0.10
CA ALA A 5 -38.82 -11.81 -0.77
C ALA A 5 -38.58 -13.30 -1.05
N THR A 6 -38.13 -13.64 -2.25
CA THR A 6 -37.38 -14.87 -2.52
C THR A 6 -36.25 -14.53 -3.47
N LEU A 7 -35.03 -14.42 -2.95
CA LEU A 7 -33.79 -14.49 -3.71
C LEU A 7 -33.32 -15.94 -3.64
N GLU A 8 -33.16 -16.58 -4.79
CA GLU A 8 -32.41 -17.83 -4.95
C GLU A 8 -31.38 -17.66 -6.09
N PRO A 9 -30.24 -18.38 -6.02
CA PRO A 9 -28.97 -17.93 -6.60
C PRO A 9 -28.76 -18.44 -8.02
N VAL A 10 -28.29 -17.58 -8.93
CA VAL A 10 -27.86 -17.98 -10.27
C VAL A 10 -26.36 -17.78 -10.40
N GLY A 11 -25.66 -18.93 -10.46
CA GLY A 11 -24.58 -19.20 -11.41
C GLY A 11 -23.42 -18.21 -11.48
N ALA A 12 -22.30 -18.59 -10.86
CA ALA A 12 -21.00 -18.02 -11.13
C ALA A 12 -20.64 -18.14 -12.62
N THR A 13 -20.76 -17.03 -13.36
CA THR A 13 -20.10 -16.77 -14.63
C THR A 13 -19.62 -15.34 -14.62
N SER A 14 -18.30 -15.15 -14.72
CA SER A 14 -17.58 -13.93 -15.13
C SER A 14 -18.38 -12.63 -15.05
N GLU A 15 -18.06 -11.81 -14.05
CA GLU A 15 -17.36 -10.55 -14.27
C GLU A 15 -16.47 -10.34 -13.04
N PHE A 16 -15.25 -9.84 -13.22
CA PHE A 16 -14.42 -9.38 -12.11
C PHE A 16 -15.26 -8.40 -11.28
N SER A 17 -15.66 -8.84 -10.08
CA SER A 17 -16.30 -7.98 -9.10
C SER A 17 -15.23 -7.01 -8.61
N LEU A 18 -15.02 -5.94 -9.37
CA LEU A 18 -14.54 -4.68 -8.81
C LEU A 18 -15.63 -4.28 -7.81
N CYS A 19 -15.52 -4.77 -6.58
CA CYS A 19 -16.26 -4.18 -5.48
C CYS A 19 -15.78 -2.75 -5.40
N VAL A 20 -16.52 -1.84 -6.04
CA VAL A 20 -16.48 -0.42 -5.73
C VAL A 20 -17.13 -0.28 -4.36
N ASP A 21 -16.48 -0.83 -3.35
CA ASP A 21 -16.58 -0.29 -2.02
C ASP A 21 -15.61 0.89 -2.03
N VAL A 22 -16.17 2.06 -1.81
CA VAL A 22 -15.45 3.31 -1.56
C VAL A 22 -14.68 3.14 -0.25
N LEU A 23 -13.58 2.38 -0.28
CA LEU A 23 -12.58 2.29 0.77
C LEU A 23 -11.36 3.08 0.29
N THR A 24 -11.54 4.40 0.20
CA THR A 24 -10.43 5.33 -0.02
C THR A 24 -9.44 5.18 1.13
N SER A 25 -8.36 4.41 0.93
CA SER A 25 -7.33 4.07 1.92
C SER A 25 -6.39 5.25 2.20
N GLY A 26 -6.93 6.31 2.81
CA GLY A 26 -6.12 7.45 3.23
C GLY A 26 -5.73 8.42 2.10
N PRO A 27 -4.84 9.39 2.39
CA PRO A 27 -4.35 10.36 1.41
C PRO A 27 -3.52 9.68 0.32
N ASP A 28 -3.35 10.35 -0.81
CA ASP A 28 -2.37 9.95 -1.81
C ASP A 28 -0.98 9.86 -1.16
N PHE A 29 -0.23 8.82 -1.53
CA PHE A 29 1.13 8.59 -1.08
C PHE A 29 2.00 8.11 -2.24
N ARG A 30 3.31 8.05 -2.01
CA ARG A 30 4.27 7.40 -2.90
C ARG A 30 4.75 6.10 -2.28
N ARG A 31 4.57 4.98 -2.98
CA ARG A 31 5.06 3.69 -2.50
C ARG A 31 6.58 3.68 -2.40
N ALA A 32 7.10 2.99 -1.40
CA ALA A 32 8.51 2.92 -1.01
C ALA A 32 9.10 4.19 -0.36
N ASP A 33 8.32 5.26 -0.17
CA ASP A 33 8.69 6.40 0.66
C ASP A 33 8.27 6.16 2.13
N SER A 34 9.03 5.30 2.79
CA SER A 34 8.71 4.80 4.14
C SER A 34 8.90 5.87 5.21
N ASN A 35 9.75 6.87 4.96
CA ASN A 35 9.99 7.95 5.89
C ASN A 35 9.00 9.13 5.68
N GLY A 36 8.32 9.17 4.53
CA GLY A 36 7.29 10.15 4.17
C GLY A 36 7.83 11.53 3.78
N ASP A 37 9.06 11.62 3.27
CA ASP A 37 9.72 12.89 2.91
C ASP A 37 9.58 13.29 1.42
N GLY A 38 8.84 12.49 0.65
CA GLY A 38 8.52 12.73 -0.76
C GLY A 38 9.58 12.20 -1.72
N THR A 39 10.67 11.64 -1.21
CA THR A 39 11.80 11.13 -1.98
C THR A 39 12.07 9.68 -1.64
N VAL A 40 12.03 8.81 -2.65
CA VAL A 40 12.46 7.41 -2.47
C VAL A 40 13.98 7.33 -2.61
N ASP A 41 14.68 7.15 -1.50
CA ASP A 41 16.13 7.01 -1.42
C ASP A 41 16.61 6.00 -0.36
N ILE A 42 17.91 5.99 -0.06
CA ILE A 42 18.49 5.02 0.89
C ILE A 42 17.97 5.18 2.33
N SER A 43 17.40 6.34 2.67
CA SER A 43 16.86 6.60 3.99
C SER A 43 15.57 5.82 4.26
N ASP A 44 14.79 5.47 3.23
CA ASP A 44 13.56 4.69 3.35
C ASP A 44 13.76 3.27 3.88
N PRO A 45 14.60 2.41 3.25
CA PRO A 45 14.84 1.07 3.79
C PRO A 45 15.53 1.15 5.16
N VAL A 46 16.33 2.17 5.43
CA VAL A 46 16.92 2.38 6.77
C VAL A 46 15.84 2.72 7.80
N PHE A 47 14.88 3.56 7.44
CA PHE A 47 13.74 3.91 8.29
C PHE A 47 12.88 2.69 8.61
N SER A 48 12.52 1.89 7.59
CA SER A 48 11.76 0.65 7.76
C SER A 48 12.48 -0.36 8.66
N LEU A 49 13.78 -0.57 8.47
CA LEU A 49 14.56 -1.46 9.34
C LEU A 49 14.65 -0.93 10.78
N ALA A 50 14.75 0.39 10.96
CA ALA A 50 14.77 0.99 12.29
C ALA A 50 13.44 0.79 13.02
N PHE A 51 12.31 1.01 12.33
CA PHE A 51 10.97 0.72 12.83
C PHE A 51 10.82 -0.76 13.24
N LEU A 52 11.22 -1.69 12.36
CA LEU A 52 11.03 -3.13 12.57
C LEU A 52 11.90 -3.72 13.69
N PHE A 53 13.17 -3.30 13.79
CA PHE A 53 14.15 -4.03 14.60
C PHE A 53 14.74 -3.23 15.76
N THR A 54 14.57 -1.91 15.78
CA THR A 54 15.22 -1.04 16.78
C THR A 54 14.25 -0.18 17.58
N GLY A 55 12.94 -0.32 17.34
CA GLY A 55 11.92 0.53 17.97
C GLY A 55 11.97 1.97 17.48
N GLY A 56 12.33 2.17 16.21
CA GLY A 56 12.26 3.47 15.53
C GLY A 56 10.84 4.02 15.44
N ALA A 57 10.70 5.22 14.88
CA ALA A 57 9.40 5.84 14.67
C ALA A 57 8.53 4.97 13.73
N THR A 58 7.22 4.98 13.98
CA THR A 58 6.25 4.36 13.07
C THR A 58 6.20 5.15 11.75
N PRO A 59 6.17 4.48 10.58
CA PRO A 59 5.96 5.14 9.30
C PRO A 59 4.69 6.02 9.33
N PRO A 60 4.74 7.23 8.74
CA PRO A 60 3.57 8.11 8.69
C PRO A 60 2.45 7.52 7.81
N CYS A 61 2.81 6.66 6.86
CA CYS A 61 1.94 5.95 5.94
C CYS A 61 2.44 4.50 5.86
N LEU A 62 1.64 3.54 6.34
CA LEU A 62 2.04 2.14 6.35
C LEU A 62 1.99 1.54 4.94
N ASP A 63 1.10 2.02 4.06
CA ASP A 63 1.04 1.58 2.65
C ASP A 63 2.27 2.06 1.86
N ALA A 64 2.87 3.19 2.26
CA ALA A 64 4.16 3.63 1.69
C ALA A 64 5.32 2.74 2.16
N ALA A 65 5.25 2.24 3.39
CA ALA A 65 6.24 1.33 3.96
C ALA A 65 6.09 -0.13 3.52
N ASP A 66 4.91 -0.51 2.99
CA ASP A 66 4.67 -1.76 2.26
C ASP A 66 5.11 -1.61 0.80
N ALA A 67 6.41 -1.71 0.59
CA ALA A 67 7.04 -1.44 -0.71
C ALA A 67 6.83 -2.57 -1.71
N ASN A 68 6.54 -3.80 -1.25
CA ASN A 68 6.24 -4.92 -2.13
C ASN A 68 4.74 -5.20 -2.31
N ASP A 69 3.88 -4.45 -1.63
CA ASP A 69 2.41 -4.48 -1.75
C ASP A 69 1.83 -5.86 -1.39
N ASP A 70 2.34 -6.47 -0.31
CA ASP A 70 1.91 -7.79 0.16
C ASP A 70 0.99 -7.75 1.40
N GLY A 71 0.66 -6.54 1.88
CA GLY A 71 -0.18 -6.25 3.02
C GLY A 71 0.53 -6.39 4.37
N LEU A 72 1.87 -6.52 4.38
CA LEU A 72 2.67 -6.72 5.59
C LEU A 72 3.95 -5.89 5.59
N VAL A 73 4.03 -4.88 6.46
CA VAL A 73 5.30 -4.16 6.68
C VAL A 73 6.33 -5.06 7.40
N ASN A 74 7.33 -5.52 6.65
CA ASN A 74 8.37 -6.44 7.09
C ASN A 74 9.73 -6.24 6.36
N LEU A 75 10.65 -7.20 6.50
CA LEU A 75 11.99 -7.10 5.90
C LEU A 75 11.95 -7.08 4.35
N ALA A 76 10.95 -7.73 3.75
CA ALA A 76 10.79 -7.78 2.30
C ALA A 76 10.62 -6.39 1.70
N ASP A 77 10.02 -5.43 2.41
CA ASP A 77 9.83 -4.06 1.94
C ASP A 77 11.13 -3.27 1.83
N ALA A 78 11.98 -3.40 2.85
CA ALA A 78 13.31 -2.80 2.82
C ALA A 78 14.13 -3.39 1.66
N VAL A 79 14.01 -4.69 1.41
CA VAL A 79 14.66 -5.36 0.27
C VAL A 79 14.06 -4.89 -1.07
N ALA A 80 12.75 -4.73 -1.17
CA ALA A 80 12.07 -4.24 -2.37
C ALA A 80 12.55 -2.83 -2.71
N THR A 81 12.59 -1.93 -1.72
CA THR A 81 13.09 -0.55 -1.88
C THR A 81 14.56 -0.55 -2.31
N LEU A 82 15.42 -1.35 -1.68
CA LEU A 82 16.84 -1.46 -2.09
C LEU A 82 17.00 -2.04 -3.50
N THR A 83 16.10 -2.95 -3.90
CA THR A 83 16.12 -3.55 -5.24
C THR A 83 15.67 -2.54 -6.30
N GLU A 84 14.76 -1.62 -5.98
CA GLU A 84 14.43 -0.49 -6.84
C GLU A 84 15.62 0.48 -6.98
N LEU A 85 16.28 0.82 -5.87
CA LEU A 85 17.37 1.80 -5.87
C LEU A 85 18.64 1.31 -6.58
N PHE A 86 18.97 0.02 -6.47
CA PHE A 86 20.27 -0.51 -6.92
C PHE A 86 20.18 -1.78 -7.78
N GLY A 87 19.02 -2.40 -7.86
CA GLY A 87 18.80 -3.64 -8.61
C GLY A 87 18.52 -3.40 -10.09
N THR A 88 18.38 -4.50 -10.84
CA THR A 88 18.09 -4.47 -12.29
C THR A 88 16.68 -4.94 -12.63
N GLY A 89 15.78 -5.07 -11.64
CA GLY A 89 14.48 -5.72 -11.86
C GLY A 89 13.49 -5.76 -10.69
N GLY A 90 13.59 -4.85 -9.71
CA GLY A 90 12.46 -4.59 -8.81
C GLY A 90 11.58 -3.54 -9.47
N VAL A 91 10.27 -3.78 -9.58
CA VAL A 91 9.31 -2.72 -9.87
C VAL A 91 8.48 -2.59 -8.61
N VAL A 92 8.71 -1.52 -7.86
CA VAL A 92 7.80 -1.12 -6.78
C VAL A 92 6.40 -0.97 -7.40
N PRO A 93 5.37 -1.64 -6.86
CA PRO A 93 4.00 -1.52 -7.37
C PRO A 93 3.48 -0.08 -7.32
N LEU A 94 2.37 0.19 -8.02
CA LEU A 94 1.70 1.49 -7.92
C LEU A 94 1.29 1.75 -6.45
N PRO A 95 1.33 2.99 -5.93
CA PRO A 95 1.64 4.26 -6.60
C PRO A 95 3.13 4.64 -6.55
N TYR A 96 3.93 4.17 -7.51
CA TYR A 96 5.32 4.56 -7.71
C TYR A 96 5.61 4.73 -9.22
N PRO A 97 6.45 5.69 -9.66
CA PRO A 97 7.17 6.70 -8.87
C PRO A 97 6.35 7.96 -8.53
N GLY A 98 5.07 7.98 -8.90
CA GLY A 98 4.16 9.10 -8.63
C GLY A 98 3.46 8.98 -7.28
N CYS A 99 2.54 9.91 -7.03
CA CYS A 99 1.57 9.79 -5.95
C CYS A 99 0.31 9.07 -6.43
N GLY A 100 -0.39 8.43 -5.51
CA GLY A 100 -1.72 7.88 -5.75
C GLY A 100 -2.26 7.14 -4.54
N VAL A 101 -3.44 6.59 -4.70
CA VAL A 101 -4.08 5.72 -3.71
C VAL A 101 -3.54 4.30 -3.80
N ASP A 102 -3.65 3.55 -2.70
CA ASP A 102 -3.52 2.11 -2.76
C ASP A 102 -4.73 1.53 -3.52
N VAL A 103 -4.42 0.67 -4.50
CA VAL A 103 -5.42 -0.01 -5.35
C VAL A 103 -5.59 -1.48 -4.94
N THR A 104 -4.74 -1.96 -4.02
CA THR A 104 -4.93 -3.24 -3.37
C THR A 104 -5.73 -3.04 -2.09
N ALA A 105 -6.39 -4.11 -1.64
CA ALA A 105 -7.18 -4.08 -0.43
C ALA A 105 -6.46 -4.90 0.63
N ASP A 106 -6.02 -4.25 1.70
CA ASP A 106 -5.41 -4.90 2.84
C ASP A 106 -5.83 -4.23 4.17
N GLY A 107 -5.09 -4.52 5.25
CA GLY A 107 -5.33 -3.95 6.58
C GLY A 107 -4.42 -2.78 6.93
N LEU A 108 -3.55 -2.37 6.01
CA LEU A 108 -2.67 -1.22 6.16
C LEU A 108 -3.45 0.05 5.77
N THR A 109 -2.98 1.19 6.30
CA THR A 109 -3.59 2.48 5.99
C THR A 109 -2.54 3.57 6.03
N CYS A 110 -2.80 4.63 5.28
CA CYS A 110 -2.07 5.88 5.41
C CYS A 110 -2.78 6.89 6.30
N VAL A 111 -2.19 7.16 7.46
CA VAL A 111 -2.74 8.12 8.44
C VAL A 111 -2.35 9.55 8.06
N THR A 112 -1.09 9.74 7.67
CA THR A 112 -0.57 11.04 7.26
C THR A 112 0.44 10.88 6.13
N TYR A 113 0.28 11.65 5.06
CA TYR A 113 1.28 11.83 4.02
C TYR A 113 1.08 13.22 3.43
N THR A 114 2.10 14.08 3.47
CA THR A 114 1.97 15.51 3.10
C THR A 114 2.65 15.88 1.79
N GLU A 115 3.39 14.94 1.19
CA GLU A 115 4.25 15.21 0.04
C GLU A 115 3.55 14.92 -1.31
N CYS A 116 2.25 14.61 -1.27
CA CYS A 116 1.37 14.51 -2.44
C CYS A 116 0.47 15.76 -2.58
N PRO A 117 0.23 16.27 -3.82
CA PRO A 117 -0.55 17.49 -4.08
C PRO A 117 -2.04 17.45 -3.72
#